data_AF-A0A954HJH6-F1
#
_entry.id   AF-A0A954HJH6-F1
#
_cell.length_a   1.000
_cell.length_b   1.000
_cell.length_c   1.000
_cell.angle_alpha   90.00
_cell.angle_beta   90.00
_cell.angle_gamma   90.00
#
_symmetry.space_group_name_H-M   'P 1'
#
loop_
_entity.id
_entity.type
_entity.pdbx_description
1 polymer ?
#
loop_
_entity_poly.entity_id
_entity_poly.type
_entity_poly.pdbx_seq_one_letter_code
_entity_poly.pdbx_strand_id
1 'polypeptide(L)'
;MKRLVSFCAIVTAFLLFGVTVGSAAEFPGLGRTGDLVRIEFESIGLPKLSGNGARKQLVVTGVYSSGQRHDLTHDVQYSVDAQQVMAV
;
A
#
# COMPACT_ATOMS: atom_id res chain seq x y z
N MET A 1 -55.02 31.12 -17.36
CA MET A 1 -53.79 31.70 -16.76
C MET A 1 -53.43 31.14 -15.37
N LYS A 2 -54.04 30.04 -14.88
CA LYS A 2 -53.76 29.47 -13.53
C LYS A 2 -52.94 28.17 -13.54
N ARG A 3 -52.64 27.60 -14.72
CA ARG A 3 -51.88 26.34 -14.86
C ARG A 3 -50.38 26.50 -15.11
N LEU A 4 -49.93 27.74 -15.33
CA LEU A 4 -48.51 28.05 -15.57
C LEU A 4 -47.72 28.28 -14.27
N VAL A 5 -48.40 28.66 -13.18
CA VAL A 5 -47.77 28.91 -11.86
C VAL A 5 -47.44 27.62 -11.10
N SER A 6 -48.20 26.54 -11.33
CA SER A 6 -47.95 25.24 -10.66
C SER A 6 -46.70 24.51 -11.14
N PHE A 7 -46.23 24.76 -12.37
CA PHE A 7 -45.08 24.03 -12.90
C PHE A 7 -43.74 24.55 -12.35
N CYS A 8 -43.67 25.83 -11.99
CA CYS A 8 -42.47 26.45 -11.40
C CYS A 8 -42.27 26.06 -9.93
N ALA A 9 -43.37 25.85 -9.19
CA ALA A 9 -43.32 25.47 -7.77
C ALA A 9 -42.76 24.05 -7.55
N ILE A 10 -42.99 23.12 -8.48
CA ILE A 10 -42.54 21.72 -8.36
C ILE A 10 -41.04 21.60 -8.72
N VAL A 11 -40.56 22.36 -9.69
CA VAL A 11 -39.13 22.37 -10.07
C VAL A 11 -38.26 23.00 -8.99
N THR A 12 -38.79 23.98 -8.25
CA THR A 12 -38.08 24.63 -7.13
C THR A 12 -38.05 23.75 -5.87
N ALA A 13 -39.04 22.87 -5.68
CA ALA A 13 -39.08 21.93 -4.57
C ALA A 13 -38.10 20.75 -4.72
N PHE A 14 -37.70 20.40 -5.95
CA PHE A 14 -36.75 19.30 -6.20
C PHE A 14 -35.28 19.72 -6.02
N LEU A 15 -34.98 21.03 -6.04
CA LEU A 15 -33.64 21.58 -5.85
C LEU A 15 -33.24 21.78 -4.38
N LEU A 16 -34.16 21.53 -3.43
CA LEU A 16 -33.91 21.65 -1.99
C LEU A 16 -33.65 20.29 -1.30
N PHE A 17 -33.63 19.18 -2.05
CA PHE A 17 -33.15 17.91 -1.50
C PHE A 17 -31.62 17.95 -1.48
N GLY A 18 -31.10 18.41 -0.34
CA GLY A 18 -29.69 18.65 -0.09
C GLY A 18 -28.82 17.49 -0.54
N VAL A 19 -27.81 17.82 -1.33
CA VAL A 19 -26.62 17.00 -1.46
C VAL A 19 -26.03 16.88 -0.07
N THR A 20 -26.25 15.74 0.58
CA THR A 20 -25.50 15.35 1.75
C THR A 20 -24.10 15.01 1.24
N VAL A 21 -23.19 15.97 1.35
CA VAL A 21 -21.78 15.72 1.11
C VAL A 21 -21.36 14.75 2.21
N GLY A 22 -21.24 13.47 1.86
CA GLY A 22 -20.79 12.46 2.81
C GLY A 22 -19.45 12.88 3.37
N SER A 23 -19.37 13.10 4.69
CA SER A 23 -18.10 13.36 5.37
C SER A 23 -17.17 12.19 5.05
N ALA A 24 -16.05 12.47 4.37
CA ALA A 24 -15.01 11.49 4.18
C ALA A 24 -14.61 10.98 5.57
N ALA A 25 -14.76 9.68 5.81
CA ALA A 25 -14.28 9.07 7.05
C ALA A 25 -12.77 9.34 7.14
N GLU A 26 -12.35 9.97 8.23
CA GLU A 26 -10.93 10.18 8.50
C GLU A 26 -10.32 8.80 8.76
N PHE A 27 -9.55 8.27 7.80
CA PHE A 27 -8.92 6.97 7.95
C PHE A 27 -7.82 7.10 9.02
N PRO A 28 -8.00 6.48 10.21
CA PRO A 28 -6.95 6.52 11.20
C PRO A 28 -5.72 5.83 10.60
N GLY A 29 -4.61 6.56 10.51
CA GLY A 29 -3.35 6.00 10.05
C GLY A 29 -2.87 4.85 10.94
N LEU A 30 -1.78 4.18 10.55
CA LEU A 30 -1.26 3.01 11.27
C LEU A 30 -0.58 3.33 12.63
N GLY A 31 -0.49 4.60 13.01
CA GLY A 31 0.21 5.04 14.21
C GLY A 31 1.74 4.92 14.10
N ARG A 32 2.45 4.99 15.24
CA ARG A 32 3.93 4.87 15.27
C ARG A 32 4.34 3.43 14.92
N THR A 33 5.30 3.28 14.02
CA THR A 33 5.84 1.97 13.58
C THR A 33 6.44 1.12 14.71
N GLY A 34 6.97 1.72 15.77
CA GLY A 34 7.62 0.96 16.84
C GLY A 34 9.08 0.63 16.50
N ASP A 35 9.63 -0.35 17.21
CA ASP A 35 11.04 -0.74 17.07
C ASP A 35 11.12 -2.02 16.23
N LEU A 36 12.21 -2.20 15.46
CA LEU A 36 12.40 -3.39 14.61
C LEU A 36 12.64 -4.63 15.49
N VAL A 37 11.81 -5.65 15.34
CA VAL A 37 11.89 -6.89 16.14
C VAL A 37 12.64 -7.99 15.39
N ARG A 38 12.36 -8.15 14.09
CA ARG A 38 13.03 -9.13 13.23
C ARG A 38 12.94 -8.75 11.76
N ILE A 39 13.77 -9.37 10.94
CA ILE A 39 13.64 -9.37 9.49
C ILE A 39 13.23 -10.75 8.99
N GLU A 40 12.47 -10.78 7.91
CA GLU A 40 12.02 -11.99 7.22
C GLU A 40 12.36 -11.88 5.74
N PHE A 41 12.78 -13.00 5.14
CA PHE A 41 12.90 -13.10 3.68
C PHE A 41 11.59 -13.57 3.09
N GLU A 42 11.17 -12.96 1.98
CA GLU A 42 10.05 -13.49 1.22
C GLU A 42 10.43 -14.84 0.58
N SER A 43 9.59 -15.85 0.77
CA SER A 43 9.86 -17.21 0.30
C SER A 43 9.46 -17.38 -1.16
N ILE A 44 10.28 -16.84 -2.07
CA ILE A 44 10.06 -16.94 -3.52
C ILE A 44 10.71 -18.22 -4.04
N GLY A 45 10.14 -19.38 -3.79
CA GLY A 45 10.69 -20.66 -4.24
C GLY A 45 12.08 -21.00 -3.64
N LEU A 46 12.80 -21.95 -4.25
CA LEU A 46 14.06 -22.43 -3.68
C LEU A 46 15.15 -21.34 -3.68
N PRO A 47 15.97 -21.23 -2.61
CA PRO A 47 17.11 -20.32 -2.55
C PRO A 47 18.29 -20.86 -3.38
N LYS A 48 18.05 -21.16 -4.65
CA LYS A 48 19.03 -21.71 -5.57
C LYS A 48 18.96 -20.96 -6.89
N LEU A 49 20.12 -20.54 -7.37
CA LEU A 49 20.30 -20.09 -8.75
C LEU A 49 20.75 -21.30 -9.59
N SER A 50 20.17 -21.47 -10.77
CA SER A 50 20.51 -22.55 -11.69
C SER A 50 20.53 -22.03 -13.11
N GLY A 51 21.58 -22.37 -13.86
CA GLY A 51 21.81 -21.86 -15.21
C GLY A 51 22.78 -20.67 -15.24
N ASN A 52 23.42 -20.48 -16.39
CA ASN A 52 24.33 -19.37 -16.61
C ASN A 52 23.55 -18.04 -16.62
N GLY A 53 24.06 -17.03 -15.91
CA GLY A 53 23.42 -15.71 -15.81
C GLY A 53 22.12 -15.69 -14.99
N ALA A 54 21.81 -16.74 -14.23
CA ALA A 54 20.64 -16.77 -13.37
C ALA A 54 20.70 -15.67 -12.31
N ARG A 55 19.58 -14.98 -12.11
CA ARG A 55 19.43 -13.89 -11.13
C ARG A 55 18.17 -14.12 -10.30
N LYS A 56 18.21 -13.67 -9.04
CA LYS A 56 17.07 -13.70 -8.13
C LYS A 56 17.16 -12.52 -7.19
N GLN A 57 16.01 -11.89 -6.93
CA GLN A 57 15.88 -10.86 -5.92
C GLN A 57 15.61 -11.49 -4.55
N LEU A 58 16.29 -11.00 -3.53
CA LEU A 58 15.93 -11.25 -2.14
C LEU A 58 15.07 -10.06 -1.68
N VAL A 59 13.85 -10.34 -1.24
CA VAL A 59 12.95 -9.33 -0.67
C VAL A 59 13.02 -9.47 0.83
N VAL A 60 13.26 -8.36 1.53
CA VAL A 60 13.43 -8.33 2.99
C VAL A 60 12.31 -7.51 3.60
N THR A 61 11.56 -8.12 4.52
CA THR A 61 10.51 -7.44 5.29
C THR A 61 10.94 -7.27 6.73
N GLY A 62 10.88 -6.05 7.25
CA GLY A 62 11.00 -5.77 8.68
C GLY A 62 9.67 -5.95 9.39
N VAL A 63 9.70 -6.64 10.53
CA VAL A 63 8.54 -6.79 11.42
C VAL A 63 8.80 -6.00 12.69
N TYR A 64 7.91 -5.06 13.01
CA TYR A 64 8.07 -4.11 14.10
C TYR A 64 7.20 -4.45 15.31
N SER A 65 7.53 -3.87 16.46
CA SER A 65 6.83 -4.11 17.74
C SER A 65 5.35 -3.71 17.71
N SER A 66 4.96 -2.79 16.82
CA SER A 66 3.56 -2.42 16.58
C SER A 66 2.76 -3.47 15.79
N GLY A 67 3.43 -4.47 15.22
CA GLY A 67 2.85 -5.40 14.25
C GLY A 67 2.92 -4.91 12.79
N GLN A 68 3.33 -3.66 12.55
CA GLN A 68 3.55 -3.14 11.21
C GLN A 68 4.68 -3.91 10.50
N ARG A 69 4.54 -4.05 9.18
CA ARG A 69 5.51 -4.70 8.28
C ARG A 69 5.94 -3.71 7.22
N HIS A 70 7.24 -3.54 7.04
CA HIS A 70 7.81 -2.62 6.05
C HIS A 70 8.78 -3.34 5.13
N ASP A 71 8.80 -2.95 3.87
CA ASP A 71 9.84 -3.38 2.93
C ASP A 71 11.16 -2.72 3.32
N LEU A 72 12.17 -3.54 3.59
CA LEU A 72 13.54 -3.13 3.89
C LEU A 72 14.51 -3.56 2.79
N THR A 73 14.01 -4.03 1.64
CA THR A 73 14.81 -4.58 0.54
C THR A 73 15.93 -3.63 0.10
N HIS A 74 15.70 -2.32 0.18
CA HIS A 74 16.66 -1.28 -0.21
C HIS A 74 17.42 -0.66 0.98
N ASP A 75 17.02 -0.97 2.21
CA ASP A 75 17.60 -0.40 3.43
C ASP A 75 18.65 -1.34 4.06
N VAL A 76 18.60 -2.63 3.73
CA VAL A 76 19.58 -3.61 4.20
C VAL A 76 20.84 -3.63 3.34
N GLN A 77 21.95 -4.06 3.94
CA GLN A 77 23.19 -4.31 3.23
C GLN A 77 23.31 -5.79 2.86
N TYR A 78 23.55 -6.06 1.57
CA TYR A 78 23.81 -7.42 1.07
C TYR A 78 25.31 -7.65 0.93
N SER A 79 25.75 -8.84 1.31
CA SER A 79 27.13 -9.30 1.12
C SER A 79 27.15 -10.68 0.49
N VAL A 80 28.22 -10.99 -0.23
CA VAL A 80 28.51 -12.31 -0.79
C VAL A 80 29.92 -12.71 -0.39
N ASP A 81 30.07 -13.91 0.14
CA ASP A 81 31.36 -14.45 0.57
C ASP A 81 32.22 -14.86 -0.63
N ALA A 82 31.63 -15.56 -1.60
CA ALA A 82 32.30 -16.05 -2.79
C ALA A 82 32.11 -15.08 -3.98
N GLN A 83 32.67 -13.87 -3.86
CA GLN A 83 32.51 -12.82 -4.87
C GLN A 83 32.98 -13.23 -6.27
N GLN A 84 33.94 -14.14 -6.38
CA GLN A 84 34.42 -14.68 -7.67
C GLN A 84 33.33 -15.40 -8.49
N VAL A 85 32.22 -15.78 -7.86
CA VAL A 85 31.07 -16.43 -8.52
C VAL A 85 30.09 -15.39 -9.09
N MET A 86 30.10 -14.15 -8.57
CA MET A 86 29.32 -13.04 -9.13
C MET A 86 30.06 -12.44 -10.32
N ALA A 87 29.71 -12.86 -11.53
CA ALA A 87 30.05 -12.11 -12.73
C ALA A 87 29.13 -10.89 -12.85
N VAL A 88 29.71 -9.70 -13.03
CA VAL A 88 29.00 -8.47 -13.40
C VAL A 88 28.77 -8.45 -14.90
#